data_AF-A0AAJ1N1Z8-F1
#
_entry.id   AF-A0AAJ1N1Z8-F1
#
_cell.length_a   1.000
_cell.length_b   1.000
_cell.length_c   1.000
_cell.angle_alpha   90.00
_cell.angle_beta   90.00
_cell.angle_gamma   90.00
#
_symmetry.space_group_name_H-M   'P 1'
#
loop_
_entity.id
_entity.type
_entity.pdbx_description
1 polymer ?
#
loop_
_entity_poly.entity_id
_entity_poly.type
_entity_poly.pdbx_seq_one_letter_code
_entity_poly.pdbx_strand_id
1 'polypeptide(L)'
;MNAKNSVLLMLCIAFTTSANVDYENFAVKNVYSQPNHKLVEPSSGNELLDSIRSKESFLPANFSGHYRIYTFGCGGGALCGEVLDISSGLVVAMLPDEYLVTNHIDDLKIEFNVNSSLIYIEGDLSNDNEKIKSYYSFFNNKFHIVK
;
A
#
# COMPACT_ATOMS: atom_id res chain seq x y z
N MET A 1 37.79 -58.23 11.16
CA MET A 1 38.31 -57.21 10.22
C MET A 1 37.49 -57.35 8.95
N ASN A 2 36.74 -56.40 8.37
CA ASN A 2 36.53 -54.97 8.59
C ASN A 2 35.13 -54.66 8.04
N ALA A 3 34.26 -54.02 8.83
CA ALA A 3 33.04 -53.41 8.30
C ALA A 3 33.37 -51.97 7.91
N LYS A 4 33.20 -51.63 6.62
CA LYS A 4 33.40 -50.28 6.10
C LYS A 4 32.17 -49.44 6.44
N ASN A 5 32.33 -48.46 7.32
CA ASN A 5 31.37 -47.39 7.54
C ASN A 5 31.32 -46.47 6.31
N SER A 6 30.21 -46.47 5.58
CA SER A 6 29.88 -45.41 4.63
C SER A 6 28.85 -44.49 5.27
N VAL A 7 29.33 -43.38 5.82
CA VAL A 7 28.49 -42.26 6.24
C VAL A 7 28.18 -41.45 4.98
N LEU A 8 26.93 -41.50 4.51
CA LEU A 8 26.45 -40.66 3.42
C LEU A 8 26.04 -39.30 4.02
N LEU A 9 26.91 -38.30 3.86
CA LEU A 9 26.63 -36.93 4.28
C LEU A 9 25.72 -36.27 3.23
N MET A 10 24.42 -36.20 3.52
CA MET A 10 23.46 -35.49 2.68
C MET A 10 23.62 -33.98 2.93
N LEU A 11 24.29 -33.30 2.00
CA LEU A 11 24.43 -31.84 2.03
C LEU A 11 23.12 -31.23 1.50
N CYS A 12 22.17 -30.92 2.38
CA CYS A 12 21.00 -30.11 2.05
C CYS A 12 21.44 -28.67 1.77
N ILE A 13 21.64 -28.35 0.49
CA ILE A 13 21.83 -26.97 0.04
C ILE A 13 20.47 -26.28 0.15
N ALA A 14 20.27 -25.53 1.23
CA ALA A 14 19.12 -24.65 1.37
C ALA A 14 19.29 -23.48 0.40
N PHE A 15 18.59 -23.53 -0.74
CA PHE A 15 18.46 -22.37 -1.62
C PHE A 15 17.60 -21.33 -0.89
N THR A 16 18.24 -20.33 -0.28
CA THR A 16 17.53 -19.14 0.18
C THR A 16 17.19 -18.29 -1.03
N THR A 17 16.03 -18.50 -1.62
CA THR A 17 15.50 -17.54 -2.60
C THR A 17 15.12 -16.28 -1.84
N SER A 18 15.80 -15.16 -2.10
CA SER A 18 15.25 -13.84 -1.78
C SER A 18 13.91 -13.75 -2.51
N ALA A 19 12.80 -13.77 -1.77
CA ALA A 19 11.46 -13.70 -2.36
C ALA A 19 11.33 -12.33 -3.05
N ASN A 20 11.54 -12.30 -4.37
CA ASN A 20 11.15 -11.15 -5.16
C ASN A 20 9.62 -11.09 -5.16
N VAL A 21 9.06 -9.89 -5.00
CA VAL A 21 7.60 -9.72 -5.06
C VAL A 21 7.17 -9.96 -6.50
N ASP A 22 6.38 -11.00 -6.71
CA ASP A 22 5.82 -11.33 -8.02
C ASP A 22 4.53 -10.52 -8.24
N TYR A 23 4.66 -9.44 -9.00
CA TYR A 23 3.60 -8.47 -9.27
C TYR A 23 2.38 -9.10 -9.97
N GLU A 24 2.55 -10.18 -10.74
CA GLU A 24 1.46 -10.84 -11.46
C GLU A 24 0.41 -11.44 -10.52
N ASN A 25 0.82 -11.85 -9.30
CA ASN A 25 -0.10 -12.37 -8.28
C ASN A 25 -1.03 -11.29 -7.71
N PHE A 26 -0.75 -10.02 -7.99
CA PHE A 26 -1.54 -8.87 -7.55
C PHE A 26 -2.22 -8.15 -8.71
N ALA A 27 -2.24 -8.74 -9.91
CA ALA A 27 -2.87 -8.13 -11.07
C ALA A 27 -4.40 -8.04 -10.90
N VAL A 28 -4.95 -6.87 -11.21
CA VAL A 28 -6.39 -6.62 -11.21
C VAL A 28 -6.94 -6.79 -12.62
N LYS A 29 -8.01 -7.57 -12.74
CA LYS A 29 -8.59 -7.95 -14.04
C LYS A 29 -9.39 -6.83 -14.70
N ASN A 30 -10.01 -5.95 -13.92
CA ASN A 30 -10.92 -4.92 -14.40
C ASN A 30 -10.62 -3.57 -13.74
N VAL A 31 -10.51 -2.53 -14.54
CA VAL A 31 -10.44 -1.14 -14.09
C VAL A 31 -11.81 -0.50 -14.25
N TYR A 32 -12.29 0.16 -13.19
CA TYR A 32 -13.59 0.82 -13.19
C TYR A 32 -13.57 2.02 -14.12
N SER A 33 -14.56 2.07 -15.01
CA SER A 33 -14.66 3.08 -16.08
C SER A 33 -16.00 3.80 -16.11
N GLN A 34 -16.91 3.47 -15.17
CA GLN A 34 -18.19 4.15 -15.04
C GLN A 34 -17.99 5.50 -14.33
N PRO A 35 -18.99 6.41 -14.37
CA PRO A 35 -18.95 7.62 -13.56
C PRO A 35 -18.72 7.29 -12.07
N ASN A 36 -17.94 8.14 -11.41
CA ASN A 36 -17.70 8.03 -9.97
C ASN A 36 -19.02 8.21 -9.21
N HIS A 37 -19.19 7.45 -8.13
CA HIS A 37 -20.24 7.70 -7.18
C HIS A 37 -19.97 8.98 -6.39
N LYS A 38 -21.03 9.66 -5.99
CA LYS A 38 -20.91 10.82 -5.10
C LYS A 38 -20.28 10.37 -3.79
N LEU A 39 -19.35 11.16 -3.26
CA LEU A 39 -18.81 10.97 -1.92
C LEU A 39 -19.94 10.80 -0.88
N VAL A 40 -19.89 9.71 -0.13
CA VAL A 40 -20.89 9.32 0.88
C VAL A 40 -20.40 9.61 2.31
N GLU A 41 -19.09 9.79 2.50
CA GLU A 41 -18.51 10.03 3.81
C GLU A 41 -19.09 11.27 4.51
N PRO A 42 -19.44 11.16 5.81
CA PRO A 42 -19.73 12.33 6.62
C PRO A 42 -18.48 13.20 6.78
N SER A 43 -18.69 14.45 7.20
CA SER A 43 -17.58 15.35 7.52
C SER A 43 -16.63 14.70 8.52
N SER A 44 -15.33 14.82 8.26
CA SER A 44 -14.26 14.39 9.16
C SER A 44 -14.09 15.30 10.39
N GLY A 45 -14.78 16.44 10.43
CA GLY A 45 -14.49 17.52 11.39
C GLY A 45 -13.24 18.34 11.02
N ASN A 46 -12.60 18.05 9.88
CA ASN A 46 -11.47 18.78 9.33
C ASN A 46 -11.82 19.28 7.92
N GLU A 47 -12.07 20.58 7.77
CA GLU A 47 -12.50 21.19 6.50
C GLU A 47 -11.49 20.99 5.36
N LEU A 48 -10.20 20.94 5.67
CA LEU A 48 -9.16 20.70 4.66
C LEU A 48 -9.25 19.27 4.13
N LEU A 49 -9.37 18.29 5.02
CA LEU A 49 -9.55 16.89 4.63
C LEU A 49 -10.85 16.69 3.85
N ASP A 50 -11.94 17.30 4.29
CA ASP A 50 -13.23 17.23 3.58
C ASP A 50 -13.14 17.84 2.17
N SER A 51 -12.40 18.94 2.01
CA SER A 51 -12.13 19.54 0.70
C SER A 51 -11.28 18.63 -0.19
N ILE A 52 -10.26 17.97 0.37
CA ILE A 52 -9.43 17.00 -0.36
C ILE A 52 -10.28 15.82 -0.80
N ARG A 53 -11.02 15.17 0.12
CA ARG A 53 -11.97 14.08 -0.20
C ARG A 53 -12.92 14.45 -1.33
N SER A 54 -13.50 15.64 -1.27
CA SER A 54 -14.40 16.13 -2.32
C SER A 54 -13.69 16.24 -3.67
N LYS A 55 -12.50 16.86 -3.73
CA LYS A 55 -11.72 16.98 -4.98
C LYS A 55 -11.33 15.61 -5.53
N GLU A 56 -10.80 14.74 -4.69
CA GLU A 56 -10.34 13.41 -5.05
C GLU A 56 -11.49 12.52 -5.55
N SER A 57 -12.71 12.71 -5.03
CA SER A 57 -13.90 11.97 -5.48
C SER A 57 -14.33 12.22 -6.92
N PHE A 58 -13.85 13.29 -7.56
CA PHE A 58 -14.12 13.57 -8.97
C PHE A 58 -13.08 12.97 -9.93
N LEU A 59 -12.01 12.41 -9.40
CA LEU A 59 -10.89 11.91 -10.18
C LEU A 59 -10.98 10.38 -10.37
N PRO A 60 -10.44 9.83 -11.47
CA PRO A 60 -10.52 8.40 -11.76
C PRO A 60 -9.73 7.55 -10.76
N ALA A 61 -9.99 6.25 -10.79
CA ALA A 61 -9.20 5.26 -10.05
C ALA A 61 -7.73 5.36 -10.46
N ASN A 62 -6.84 5.26 -9.47
CA ASN A 62 -5.40 5.17 -9.68
C ASN A 62 -4.79 3.93 -9.02
N PHE A 63 -5.60 3.13 -8.30
CA PHE A 63 -5.17 1.99 -7.52
C PHE A 63 -6.18 0.84 -7.58
N SER A 64 -5.69 -0.40 -7.69
CA SER A 64 -6.46 -1.63 -7.47
C SER A 64 -7.84 -1.67 -8.16
N GLY A 65 -7.89 -1.28 -9.43
CA GLY A 65 -9.07 -1.34 -10.30
C GLY A 65 -10.05 -0.20 -10.14
N HIS A 66 -10.57 0.00 -8.93
CA HIS A 66 -11.65 0.96 -8.66
C HIS A 66 -11.39 1.84 -7.44
N TYR A 67 -10.16 1.79 -6.90
CA TYR A 67 -9.78 2.61 -5.77
C TYR A 67 -8.97 3.81 -6.21
N ARG A 68 -9.06 4.85 -5.40
CA ARG A 68 -8.22 6.02 -5.50
C ARG A 68 -7.48 6.22 -4.20
N ILE A 69 -6.15 6.20 -4.28
CA ILE A 69 -5.26 6.58 -3.18
C ILE A 69 -4.84 8.03 -3.35
N TYR A 70 -4.89 8.78 -2.26
CA TYR A 70 -4.36 10.13 -2.15
C TYR A 70 -3.80 10.36 -0.74
N THR A 71 -2.89 11.32 -0.62
CA THR A 71 -2.23 11.68 0.64
C THR A 71 -2.58 13.10 1.06
N PHE A 72 -2.54 13.36 2.37
CA PHE A 72 -2.79 14.67 2.95
C PHE A 72 -1.99 14.84 4.24
N GLY A 73 -1.70 16.08 4.62
CA GLY A 73 -1.07 16.37 5.91
C GLY A 73 -2.02 16.06 7.06
N CYS A 74 -1.57 15.26 8.02
CA CYS A 74 -2.36 14.88 9.19
C CYS A 74 -1.84 15.45 10.52
N GLY A 75 -0.79 16.28 10.48
CA GLY A 75 -0.22 16.97 11.63
C GLY A 75 1.22 16.52 11.91
N GLY A 76 1.94 17.25 12.76
CA GLY A 76 3.29 16.84 13.20
C GLY A 76 4.37 16.79 12.10
N GLY A 77 4.10 17.31 10.90
CA GLY A 77 4.99 17.14 9.74
C GLY A 77 4.80 15.80 9.01
N ALA A 78 3.73 15.05 9.32
CA ALA A 78 3.42 13.77 8.71
C ALA A 78 2.36 13.87 7.59
N LEU A 79 2.46 12.94 6.64
CA LEU A 79 1.44 12.62 5.66
C LEU A 79 0.72 11.34 6.06
N CYS A 80 -0.60 11.39 5.93
CA CYS A 80 -1.48 10.24 5.96
C CYS A 80 -2.01 10.01 4.54
N GLY A 81 -2.67 8.88 4.30
CA GLY A 81 -3.39 8.66 3.06
C GLY A 81 -4.66 7.88 3.26
N GLU A 82 -5.60 8.07 2.36
CA GLU A 82 -6.90 7.40 2.35
C GLU A 82 -7.11 6.65 1.04
N VAL A 83 -7.89 5.57 1.14
CA VAL A 83 -8.34 4.78 0.00
C VAL A 83 -9.83 5.05 -0.20
N LEU A 84 -10.15 5.80 -1.25
CA LEU A 84 -11.52 6.04 -1.68
C LEU A 84 -11.93 4.98 -2.70
N ASP A 85 -13.02 4.28 -2.43
CA ASP A 85 -13.68 3.44 -3.43
C ASP A 85 -14.59 4.30 -4.30
N ILE A 86 -14.19 4.59 -5.55
CA ILE A 86 -14.96 5.47 -6.43
C ILE A 86 -16.25 4.80 -6.94
N SER A 87 -16.36 3.47 -6.79
CA SER A 87 -17.55 2.71 -7.18
C SER A 87 -18.66 2.79 -6.14
N SER A 88 -18.36 3.17 -4.91
CA SER A 88 -19.33 3.35 -3.82
C SER A 88 -19.35 4.77 -3.25
N GLY A 89 -18.28 5.55 -3.45
CA GLY A 89 -18.09 6.88 -2.86
C GLY A 89 -17.66 6.86 -1.39
N LEU A 90 -17.21 5.70 -0.87
CA LEU A 90 -16.81 5.51 0.52
C LEU A 90 -15.29 5.57 0.69
N VAL A 91 -14.82 6.15 1.79
CA VAL A 91 -13.43 6.00 2.22
C VAL A 91 -13.34 4.69 2.98
N VAL A 92 -12.66 3.71 2.40
CA VAL A 92 -12.70 2.32 2.87
C VAL A 92 -11.50 1.90 3.71
N ALA A 93 -10.40 2.65 3.64
CA ALA A 93 -9.17 2.38 4.38
C ALA A 93 -8.30 3.63 4.49
N MET A 94 -7.34 3.58 5.41
CA MET A 94 -6.19 4.50 5.48
C MET A 94 -4.93 3.75 5.08
N LEU A 95 -3.90 4.47 4.62
CA LEU A 95 -2.56 3.90 4.49
C LEU A 95 -2.11 3.29 5.83
N PRO A 96 -1.19 2.30 5.82
CA PRO A 96 -0.84 1.54 7.01
C PRO A 96 -0.35 2.39 8.20
N ASP A 97 0.31 3.51 7.91
CA ASP A 97 0.97 4.36 8.89
C ASP A 97 0.92 5.84 8.49
N GLU A 98 1.40 6.69 9.39
CA GLU A 98 1.67 8.12 9.18
C GLU A 98 3.16 8.32 8.87
N TYR A 99 3.48 9.06 7.82
CA TYR A 99 4.84 9.15 7.30
C TYR A 99 5.39 10.57 7.43
N LEU A 100 6.55 10.73 8.06
CA LEU A 100 7.22 12.02 8.20
C LEU A 100 7.70 12.54 6.85
N VAL A 101 7.50 13.84 6.62
CA VAL A 101 8.05 14.56 5.47
C VAL A 101 8.74 15.82 5.97
N THR A 102 10.08 15.81 5.91
CA THR A 102 10.97 16.84 6.47
C THR A 102 11.47 17.84 5.41
N ASN A 103 10.86 17.84 4.23
CA ASN A 103 11.14 18.65 3.04
C ASN A 103 12.20 18.08 2.06
N HIS A 104 12.62 16.82 2.20
CA HIS A 104 13.41 16.17 1.16
C HIS A 104 12.52 15.40 0.19
N ILE A 105 12.90 15.40 -1.10
CA ILE A 105 12.11 14.79 -2.18
C ILE A 105 11.99 13.26 -2.03
N ASP A 106 12.86 12.65 -1.22
CA ASP A 106 12.96 11.21 -1.01
C ASP A 106 12.41 10.75 0.36
N ASP A 107 11.78 11.63 1.14
CA ASP A 107 11.29 11.32 2.49
C ASP A 107 10.15 10.29 2.48
N LEU A 108 9.36 10.28 1.40
CA LEU A 108 8.27 9.32 1.22
C LEU A 108 8.13 8.94 -0.25
N LYS A 109 8.34 7.66 -0.52
CA LYS A 109 8.14 7.02 -1.82
C LYS A 109 6.95 6.07 -1.73
N ILE A 110 5.90 6.39 -2.48
CA ILE A 110 4.72 5.53 -2.62
C ILE A 110 4.56 5.17 -4.09
N GLU A 111 4.63 3.88 -4.41
CA GLU A 111 4.44 3.37 -5.77
C GLU A 111 3.25 2.41 -5.82
N PHE A 112 2.31 2.70 -6.69
CA PHE A 112 1.15 1.85 -6.97
C PHE A 112 0.66 2.11 -8.39
N ASN A 113 -0.24 1.27 -8.86
CA ASN A 113 -0.92 1.49 -10.14
C ASN A 113 -2.33 0.91 -10.11
N VAL A 114 -3.16 1.35 -11.06
CA VAL A 114 -4.56 0.96 -11.13
C VAL A 114 -4.75 -0.51 -11.50
N ASN A 115 -3.78 -1.13 -12.16
CA ASN A 115 -3.86 -2.53 -12.59
C ASN A 115 -3.33 -3.51 -11.53
N SER A 116 -2.99 -3.04 -10.33
CA SER A 116 -2.44 -3.87 -9.28
C SER A 116 -3.06 -3.54 -7.92
N SER A 117 -3.28 -4.58 -7.12
CA SER A 117 -3.63 -4.45 -5.70
C SER A 117 -2.41 -4.32 -4.79
N LEU A 118 -1.21 -4.20 -5.37
CA LEU A 118 0.04 -4.04 -4.63
C LEU A 118 0.43 -2.55 -4.54
N ILE A 119 0.88 -2.14 -3.37
CA ILE A 119 1.50 -0.84 -3.12
C ILE A 119 2.86 -1.04 -2.46
N TYR A 120 3.85 -0.27 -2.89
CA TYR A 120 5.15 -0.15 -2.25
C TYR A 120 5.21 1.17 -1.49
N ILE A 121 5.70 1.12 -0.25
CA ILE A 121 5.91 2.30 0.57
C ILE A 121 7.32 2.25 1.18
N GLU A 122 8.06 3.33 0.98
CA GLU A 122 9.32 3.59 1.66
C GLU A 122 9.28 5.00 2.27
N GLY A 123 9.58 5.12 3.56
CA GLY A 123 9.60 6.39 4.26
C GLY A 123 9.81 6.22 5.76
N ASP A 124 9.90 7.33 6.48
CA ASP A 124 10.07 7.34 7.93
C ASP A 124 8.71 7.44 8.64
N LEU A 125 8.47 6.57 9.62
CA LEU A 125 7.21 6.58 10.39
C LEU A 125 7.18 7.72 11.41
N SER A 126 6.03 8.35 11.60
CA SER A 126 5.86 9.49 12.52
C SER A 126 5.88 9.13 14.01
N ASN A 127 5.55 7.90 14.37
CA ASN A 127 5.49 7.45 15.77
C ASN A 127 6.87 7.07 16.31
N ASP A 128 7.68 6.37 15.52
CA ASP A 128 8.89 5.69 16.01
C ASP A 128 10.18 6.17 15.29
N ASN A 129 10.09 7.07 14.31
CA ASN A 129 11.19 7.45 13.40
C ASN A 129 11.88 6.22 12.77
N GLU A 130 11.12 5.12 12.62
CA GLU A 130 11.58 3.91 11.94
C GLU A 130 11.46 4.12 10.44
N LYS A 131 12.49 3.75 9.70
CA LYS A 131 12.44 3.73 8.24
C LYS A 131 11.90 2.41 7.74
N ILE A 132 10.79 2.46 6.99
CA ILE A 132 10.22 1.27 6.37
C ILE A 132 10.55 1.19 4.88
N LYS A 133 10.53 -0.05 4.35
CA LYS A 133 10.52 -0.38 2.93
C LYS A 133 9.68 -1.63 2.76
N SER A 134 8.40 -1.45 2.48
CA SER A 134 7.45 -2.56 2.55
C SER A 134 6.49 -2.59 1.38
N TYR A 135 6.10 -3.80 1.04
CA TYR A 135 5.05 -4.08 0.09
C TYR A 135 3.79 -4.48 0.82
N TYR A 136 2.66 -3.90 0.43
CA TYR A 136 1.35 -4.25 0.95
C TYR A 136 0.43 -4.67 -0.18
N SER A 137 -0.31 -5.75 0.05
CA SER A 137 -1.44 -6.13 -0.79
C SER A 137 -2.72 -5.56 -0.22
N PHE A 138 -3.57 -5.00 -1.07
CA PHE A 138 -4.85 -4.44 -0.69
C PHE A 138 -5.99 -5.38 -1.08
N PHE A 139 -6.68 -5.92 -0.09
CA PHE A 139 -7.80 -6.83 -0.30
C PHE A 139 -8.76 -6.73 0.88
N ASN A 140 -10.07 -6.79 0.58
CA ASN A 140 -11.15 -6.60 1.56
C ASN A 140 -10.99 -5.29 2.35
N ASN A 141 -10.68 -4.20 1.63
CA ASN A 141 -10.52 -2.86 2.19
C ASN A 141 -9.45 -2.77 3.30
N LYS A 142 -8.40 -3.59 3.21
CA LYS A 142 -7.30 -3.64 4.18
C LYS A 142 -5.96 -3.87 3.49
N PHE A 143 -4.92 -3.25 4.03
CA PHE A 143 -3.55 -3.52 3.66
C PHE A 143 -3.00 -4.72 4.45
N HIS A 144 -2.36 -5.65 3.75
CA HIS A 144 -1.71 -6.83 4.32
C HIS A 144 -0.25 -6.83 3.88
N ILE A 145 0.68 -6.91 4.84
CA ILE A 145 2.11 -6.93 4.56
C ILE A 145 2.49 -8.15 3.71
N VAL A 146 3.30 -7.92 2.69
CA VAL A 146 3.82 -8.95 1.77
C VAL A 146 5.31 -9.15 2.01
N LYS A 147 6.06 -8.05 2.16
CA LYS A 147 7.51 -8.05 2.33
C LYS A 147 7.96 -6.76 3.02
#